data_AF-A0A3D5MKR9-F1
#
_entry.id   AF-A0A3D5MKR9-F1
#
_cell.length_a   1.000
_cell.length_b   1.000
_cell.length_c   1.000
_cell.angle_alpha   90.00
_cell.angle_beta   90.00
_cell.angle_gamma   90.00
#
_symmetry.space_group_name_H-M   'P 1'
#
loop_
_entity.id
_entity.type
_entity.pdbx_description
1 polymer ?
#
loop_
_entity_poly.entity_id
_entity_poly.type
_entity_poly.pdbx_seq_one_letter_code
_entity_poly.pdbx_strand_id
1 'polypeptide(L)'
;MRIEPQDQAVLDHVAARGDAIVQRAIDWSDINSGSRHAAGLARVLDVLDATARAAFGAAATVERVPTQGSTTVADSGAVIAESYADCLKITARPEAPLQVVLTG
;
A
#
# COMPACT_ATOMS: atom_id res chain seq x y z
N MET A 1 -11.80 12.47 -25.45
CA MET A 1 -10.47 12.65 -24.86
C MET A 1 -9.45 12.35 -25.94
N ARG A 2 -8.51 13.26 -26.21
CA ARG A 2 -7.44 13.06 -27.20
C ARG A 2 -6.20 12.61 -26.45
N ILE A 3 -5.59 11.51 -26.88
CA ILE A 3 -4.32 11.00 -26.33
C ILE A 3 -3.21 11.70 -27.12
N GLU A 4 -2.40 12.49 -26.44
CA GLU A 4 -1.25 13.16 -27.06
C GLU A 4 -0.04 12.20 -27.10
N PRO A 5 0.98 12.46 -27.94
CA PRO A 5 2.15 11.57 -28.05
C PRO A 5 2.87 11.29 -26.72
N GLN A 6 2.89 12.28 -25.82
CA GLN A 6 3.45 12.13 -24.47
C GLN A 6 2.63 11.18 -23.58
N ASP A 7 1.30 11.17 -23.75
CA ASP A 7 0.41 10.25 -23.04
C ASP A 7 0.63 8.84 -23.58
N GLN A 8 0.76 8.70 -24.90
CA GLN A 8 1.04 7.42 -25.54
C GLN A 8 2.36 6.81 -25.04
N ALA A 9 3.41 7.61 -24.86
CA ALA A 9 4.68 7.13 -24.31
C ALA A 9 4.54 6.56 -22.88
N VAL A 10 3.68 7.16 -22.05
CA VAL A 10 3.36 6.64 -20.70
C VAL A 10 2.56 5.35 -20.80
N LEU A 11 1.55 5.29 -21.69
CA LEU A 11 0.74 4.09 -21.92
C LEU A 11 1.59 2.92 -22.42
N ASP A 12 2.48 3.15 -23.38
CA ASP A 12 3.40 2.12 -23.90
C ASP A 12 4.33 1.60 -22.81
N HIS A 13 4.81 2.49 -21.93
CA HIS A 13 5.63 2.11 -20.78
C HIS A 13 4.88 1.19 -19.80
N VAL A 14 3.59 1.47 -19.55
CA VAL A 14 2.72 0.63 -18.72
C VAL A 14 2.43 -0.71 -19.42
N ALA A 15 2.08 -0.68 -20.70
CA ALA A 15 1.78 -1.86 -21.50
C ALA A 15 2.95 -2.84 -21.54
N ALA A 16 4.18 -2.33 -21.72
CA ALA A 16 5.40 -3.14 -21.70
C ALA A 16 5.68 -3.83 -20.35
N ARG A 17 4.96 -3.45 -19.28
CA ARG A 17 5.09 -4.01 -17.92
C ARG A 17 3.82 -4.74 -17.47
N GLY A 18 2.85 -4.94 -18.35
CA GLY A 18 1.54 -5.51 -18.02
C GLY A 18 1.64 -6.80 -17.21
N ASP A 19 2.40 -7.78 -17.71
CA ASP A 19 2.57 -9.08 -17.04
C ASP A 19 3.19 -8.93 -15.64
N ALA A 20 4.18 -8.04 -15.48
CA ALA A 20 4.80 -7.80 -14.18
C ALA A 20 3.86 -7.10 -13.18
N ILE A 21 2.98 -6.22 -13.66
CA ILE A 21 1.95 -5.57 -12.84
C ILE A 21 0.92 -6.61 -12.39
N VAL A 22 0.45 -7.46 -13.31
CA VAL A 22 -0.51 -8.54 -13.00
C VAL A 22 0.09 -9.52 -12.00
N GLN A 23 1.32 -9.99 -12.25
CA GLN A 23 1.99 -10.93 -11.34
C GLN A 23 2.16 -10.33 -9.94
N ARG A 24 2.56 -9.05 -9.84
CA ARG A 24 2.64 -8.36 -8.53
C ARG A 24 1.29 -8.34 -7.82
N ALA A 25 0.20 -8.09 -8.55
CA ALA A 25 -1.14 -8.09 -7.96
C ALA A 25 -1.53 -9.48 -7.44
N ILE A 26 -1.20 -10.54 -8.18
CA ILE A 26 -1.38 -11.94 -7.74
C ILE A 26 -0.57 -12.20 -6.47
N ASP A 27 0.74 -11.94 -6.50
CA ASP A 27 1.66 -12.18 -5.39
C ASP A 27 1.21 -11.45 -4.11
N TRP A 28 0.66 -10.23 -4.24
CA TRP A 28 0.16 -9.46 -3.11
C TRP A 28 -1.19 -9.98 -2.60
N SER A 29 -2.05 -10.45 -3.50
CA SER A 29 -3.35 -11.03 -3.14
C SER A 29 -3.20 -12.36 -2.39
N ASP A 30 -2.12 -13.10 -2.67
CA ASP A 30 -1.79 -14.34 -1.96
C ASP A 30 -1.33 -14.11 -0.50
N ILE A 31 -1.05 -12.86 -0.12
CA ILE A 31 -0.76 -12.50 1.28
C ILE A 31 -2.09 -12.31 2.00
N ASN A 32 -2.48 -13.30 2.81
CA ASN A 32 -3.64 -13.16 3.70
C ASN A 32 -3.43 -11.99 4.66
N SER A 33 -4.05 -10.86 4.36
CA SER A 33 -3.92 -9.59 5.10
C SER A 33 -5.24 -9.17 5.74
N GLY A 34 -6.08 -10.13 6.13
CA GLY A 34 -7.32 -9.86 6.85
C GLY A 34 -7.06 -9.07 8.15
N SER A 35 -8.00 -8.20 8.55
CA SER A 35 -7.81 -7.22 9.64
C SER A 35 -7.39 -7.82 10.99
N ARG A 36 -7.67 -9.10 11.22
CA ARG A 36 -7.31 -9.85 12.45
C ARG A 36 -6.08 -10.75 12.28
N HIS A 37 -5.43 -10.71 11.12
CA HIS A 37 -4.27 -11.54 10.83
C HIS A 37 -2.98 -10.69 10.86
N ALA A 38 -2.49 -10.46 12.08
CA ALA A 38 -1.36 -9.55 12.34
C ALA A 38 -0.08 -9.91 11.55
N ALA A 39 0.23 -11.19 11.40
CA ALA A 39 1.43 -11.63 10.69
C ALA A 39 1.38 -11.27 9.19
N GLY A 40 0.25 -11.50 8.53
CA GLY A 40 0.10 -11.14 7.12
C GLY A 40 -0.08 -9.64 6.89
N LEU A 41 -0.68 -8.91 7.85
CA LEU A 41 -0.63 -7.44 7.84
C LEU A 41 0.82 -6.93 7.95
N ALA A 42 1.63 -7.44 8.87
CA ALA A 42 3.04 -7.08 8.96
C ALA A 42 3.78 -7.39 7.65
N ARG A 43 3.48 -8.55 7.04
CA ARG A 43 4.07 -8.99 5.78
C ARG A 43 3.71 -8.08 4.60
N VAL A 44 2.45 -7.67 4.45
CA VAL A 44 2.08 -6.77 3.36
C VAL A 44 2.73 -5.40 3.54
N LEU A 45 2.85 -4.91 4.78
CA LEU A 45 3.55 -3.65 5.07
C LEU A 45 5.04 -3.73 4.69
N ASP A 46 5.72 -4.86 4.91
CA ASP A 46 7.12 -5.04 4.46
C ASP A 46 7.25 -5.02 2.94
N VAL A 47 6.31 -5.66 2.24
CA VAL A 47 6.28 -5.69 0.76
C VAL A 47 6.04 -4.29 0.20
N LEU A 48 5.13 -3.52 0.81
CA LEU A 48 4.86 -2.14 0.41
C LEU A 48 6.04 -1.21 0.69
N ASP A 49 6.71 -1.34 1.85
CA ASP A 49 7.93 -0.58 2.18
C ASP A 49 9.02 -0.84 1.13
N ALA A 50 9.35 -2.11 0.88
CA ALA A 50 10.37 -2.49 -0.08
C ALA A 50 10.05 -1.98 -1.50
N THR A 51 8.77 -2.08 -1.91
CA THR A 51 8.32 -1.61 -3.23
C THR A 51 8.43 -0.09 -3.34
N ALA A 52 8.02 0.66 -2.31
CA ALA A 52 8.13 2.11 -2.30
C ALA A 52 9.58 2.58 -2.38
N ARG A 53 10.48 1.95 -1.61
CA ARG A 53 11.92 2.25 -1.65
C ARG A 53 12.53 1.92 -3.01
N ALA A 54 12.15 0.81 -3.62
CA ALA A 54 12.63 0.45 -4.96
C ALA A 54 12.13 1.44 -6.04
N ALA A 55 10.88 1.89 -5.94
CA ALA A 55 10.27 2.76 -6.94
C ALA A 55 10.75 4.23 -6.86
N PHE A 56 10.97 4.74 -5.65
CA PHE A 56 11.27 6.16 -5.43
C PHE A 56 12.70 6.42 -4.91
N GLY A 57 13.41 5.39 -4.45
CA GLY A 57 14.76 5.52 -3.92
C GLY A 57 14.83 6.53 -2.78
N ALA A 58 15.83 7.41 -2.83
CA ALA A 58 16.04 8.47 -1.85
C ALA A 58 14.93 9.56 -1.86
N ALA A 59 14.07 9.57 -2.88
CA ALA A 59 12.97 10.53 -2.96
C ALA A 59 11.74 10.13 -2.12
N ALA A 60 11.77 8.96 -1.45
CA ALA A 60 10.71 8.53 -0.55
C ALA A 60 11.16 8.45 0.91
N THR A 61 10.28 8.95 1.78
CA THR A 61 10.26 8.64 3.21
C THR A 61 9.17 7.61 3.45
N VAL A 62 9.51 6.50 4.10
CA VAL A 62 8.58 5.43 4.44
C VAL A 62 8.65 5.20 5.95
N GLU A 63 7.51 5.30 6.61
CA GLU A 63 7.38 5.28 8.08
C GLU A 63 6.28 4.29 8.48
N ARG A 64 6.56 3.45 9.49
CA ARG A 64 5.52 2.69 10.20
C ARG A 64 4.94 3.57 11.30
N VAL A 65 3.63 3.71 11.33
CA VAL A 65 2.90 4.55 12.28
C VAL A 65 2.03 3.65 13.15
N PRO A 66 2.29 3.55 14.47
CA PRO A 66 1.49 2.72 15.36
C PRO A 66 0.01 3.11 15.35
N THR A 67 -0.86 2.11 15.26
CA THR A 67 -2.31 2.30 15.33
C THR A 67 -2.82 2.12 16.75
N GLN A 68 -3.86 2.87 17.11
CA GLN A 68 -4.59 2.64 18.36
C GLN A 68 -5.48 1.40 18.24
N GLY A 69 -5.45 0.55 19.26
CA GLY A 69 -6.38 -0.57 19.38
C GLY A 69 -7.83 -0.10 19.57
N SER A 70 -8.77 -1.03 19.41
CA SER A 70 -10.20 -0.79 19.62
C SER A 70 -10.80 -1.83 20.57
N THR A 71 -12.10 -1.75 20.80
CA THR A 71 -12.85 -2.83 21.45
C THR A 71 -13.98 -3.30 20.56
N THR A 72 -14.29 -4.60 20.64
CA THR A 72 -15.44 -5.22 19.99
C THR A 72 -16.28 -5.96 21.03
N VAL A 73 -17.58 -6.15 20.76
CA VAL A 73 -18.47 -6.91 21.63
C VAL A 73 -18.78 -8.23 20.93
N ALA A 74 -18.42 -9.34 21.57
CA ALA A 74 -18.69 -10.68 21.06
C ALA A 74 -20.18 -11.04 21.19
N ASP A 75 -20.61 -12.09 20.51
CA ASP A 75 -21.99 -12.61 20.58
C ASP A 75 -22.40 -13.01 22.02
N SER A 76 -21.42 -13.26 22.91
CA SER A 76 -21.64 -13.51 24.33
C SER A 76 -21.89 -12.24 25.17
N GLY A 77 -21.83 -11.05 24.55
CA GLY A 77 -21.84 -9.75 25.24
C GLY A 77 -20.51 -9.36 25.88
N ALA A 78 -19.44 -10.15 25.69
CA ALA A 78 -18.13 -9.85 26.26
C ALA A 78 -17.42 -8.75 25.45
N VAL A 79 -16.81 -7.78 26.15
CA VAL A 79 -15.97 -6.74 25.54
C VAL A 79 -14.55 -7.30 25.36
N ILE A 80 -14.05 -7.28 24.13
CA ILE A 80 -12.75 -7.78 23.73
C ILE A 80 -11.91 -6.62 23.22
N ALA A 81 -10.67 -6.49 23.70
CA ALA A 81 -9.71 -5.56 23.13
C ALA A 81 -9.13 -6.12 21.83
N GLU A 82 -9.14 -5.32 20.76
CA GLU A 82 -8.50 -5.64 19.49
C GLU A 82 -7.27 -4.74 19.28
N SER A 83 -6.15 -5.35 18.90
CA SER A 83 -4.96 -4.62 18.46
C SER A 83 -4.88 -4.68 16.93
N TYR A 84 -4.46 -3.57 16.34
CA TYR A 84 -4.26 -3.46 14.89
C TYR A 84 -2.77 -3.39 14.56
N ALA A 85 -2.43 -3.76 13.32
CA ALA A 85 -1.09 -3.55 12.80
C ALA A 85 -0.85 -2.07 12.51
N ASP A 86 0.41 -1.65 12.55
CA ASP A 86 0.83 -0.31 12.15
C ASP A 86 0.28 0.08 10.77
N CYS A 87 0.06 1.37 10.57
CA CYS A 87 -0.11 1.94 9.23
C CYS A 87 1.26 2.13 8.58
N LEU A 88 1.30 2.13 7.24
CA LEU A 88 2.46 2.57 6.48
C LEU A 88 2.19 3.94 5.86
N LYS A 89 3.00 4.93 6.23
CA LYS A 89 2.96 6.25 5.60
C LYS A 89 4.12 6.37 4.62
N ILE A 90 3.80 6.63 3.35
CA ILE A 90 4.77 6.83 2.29
C ILE A 90 4.62 8.26 1.78
N THR A 91 5.71 9.02 1.75
CA THR A 91 5.77 10.36 1.15
C THR A 91 6.88 10.38 0.13
N ALA A 92 6.57 10.66 -1.14
CA ALA A 92 7.55 10.74 -2.22
C ALA A 92 7.40 12.04 -3.01
N ARG A 93 8.51 12.74 -3.25
CA ARG A 93 8.55 14.03 -3.97
C ARG A 93 7.51 15.06 -3.49
N PRO A 94 7.51 15.42 -2.19
CA PRO A 94 6.54 16.39 -1.65
C PRO A 94 6.62 17.77 -2.30
N GLU A 95 7.73 18.11 -2.96
CA GLU A 95 7.94 19.34 -3.71
C GLU A 95 7.26 19.39 -5.08
N ALA A 96 6.69 18.29 -5.57
CA ALA A 96 6.05 18.25 -6.88
C ALA A 96 4.87 19.25 -6.97
N PRO A 97 4.70 19.97 -8.10
CA PRO A 97 3.65 20.99 -8.25
C PRO A 97 2.24 20.41 -8.21
N LEU A 98 2.10 19.11 -8.48
CA LEU A 98 0.88 18.34 -8.29
C LEU A 98 1.14 17.25 -7.26
N GLN A 99 0.34 17.25 -6.21
CA GLN A 99 0.39 16.24 -5.16
C GLN A 99 -0.84 15.33 -5.26
N VAL A 100 -0.61 14.02 -5.08
CA VAL A 100 -1.67 13.00 -5.03
C VAL A 100 -1.60 12.34 -3.67
N VAL A 101 -2.76 12.25 -3.00
CA VAL A 101 -2.91 11.52 -1.74
C VAL A 101 -3.68 10.24 -2.02
N LEU A 102 -3.04 9.10 -1.72
CA LEU A 102 -3.68 7.79 -1.74
C LEU A 102 -3.84 7.35 -0.28
N THR A 103 -5.09 7.09 0.12
CA THR A 103 -5.44 6.69 1.49
C THR A 103 -6.42 5.52 1.44
N GLY A 104 -6.34 4.66 2.45
CA GLY A 104 -7.22 3.50 2.66
C GLY A 104 -7.36 3.20 4.14
#